data_AF-W7U3S3-F1
#
_entry.id   AF-W7U3S3-F1
#
_cell.length_a   1.000
_cell.length_b   1.000
_cell.length_c   1.000
_cell.angle_alpha   90.00
_cell.angle_beta   90.00
_cell.angle_gamma   90.00
#
_symmetry.space_group_name_H-M   'P 1'
#
loop_
_entity.id
_entity.type
_entity.pdbx_description
1 polymer ?
#
loop_
_entity_poly.entity_id
_entity_poly.type
_entity_poly.pdbx_seq_one_letter_code
_entity_poly.pdbx_strand_id
1 'polypeptide(L)'
;MLHKDLRHPNVVMFRGASWRDGRLLMLIDYAGRGTLADVLRRSKGTLRWKPVKLNMALGIAKGMAFLHQTRYYDMWTSSYQRCVVHRDLKPQNILVTDSYHVQITDFGEARTVDHENTMTQVGTQLFVAPEVVRGERYSEKCDVYSFAVVLLAMLELRPDVLDVFAESLPEVERSETGITKERLKEPEGVEVTDACKTCPLNKANQPPPGVSLAQAQAAASTPEHECPLAQHKEFKGVVAHAVTRAIVYDDFRPPIKGCPYQGLKTLIEKCWIPDVNDRPGFAAVVEALDGRVRREVSDYVRPNGGSTSSHSTGSTSCFTSGSIDLMMVRDGSRQGFRVASGDVARLRAPHGTNT
;
A
#
# COMPACT_ATOMS: atom_id res chain seq x y z
N MET A 1 13.73 -19.86 -7.71
CA MET A 1 13.06 -18.71 -7.04
C MET A 1 12.94 -17.59 -8.06
N LEU A 2 11.70 -17.20 -8.39
CA LEU A 2 11.38 -16.13 -9.33
C LEU A 2 12.18 -14.84 -9.08
N HIS A 3 12.42 -14.50 -7.82
CA HIS A 3 13.11 -13.28 -7.39
C HIS A 3 14.59 -13.17 -7.83
N LYS A 4 15.29 -14.27 -8.17
CA LYS A 4 16.74 -14.24 -8.40
C LYS A 4 17.13 -13.39 -9.61
N ASP A 5 16.32 -13.43 -10.66
CA ASP A 5 16.68 -12.87 -11.98
C ASP A 5 15.94 -11.56 -12.30
N LEU A 6 15.08 -11.08 -11.38
CA LEU A 6 14.38 -9.81 -11.54
C LEU A 6 15.28 -8.64 -11.12
N ARG A 7 15.55 -7.73 -12.06
CA ARG A 7 16.35 -6.52 -11.83
C ARG A 7 15.66 -5.33 -12.48
N HIS A 8 15.04 -4.51 -11.66
CA HIS A 8 14.42 -3.26 -12.09
C HIS A 8 14.43 -2.27 -10.91
N PRO A 9 14.67 -0.96 -11.12
CA PRO A 9 14.72 0.02 -10.04
C PRO A 9 13.44 0.05 -9.20
N ASN A 10 12.28 -0.19 -9.81
CA ASN A 10 10.98 -0.21 -9.13
C ASN A 10 10.48 -1.60 -8.68
N VAL A 11 11.35 -2.60 -8.68
CA VAL A 11 11.06 -3.93 -8.12
C VAL A 11 12.09 -4.17 -7.01
N VAL A 12 11.65 -4.68 -5.86
CA VAL A 12 12.55 -4.88 -4.72
C VAL A 12 13.68 -5.84 -5.10
N MET A 13 14.90 -5.49 -4.74
CA MET A 13 16.06 -6.31 -5.05
C MET A 13 16.23 -7.40 -4.01
N PHE A 14 16.09 -8.65 -4.45
CA PHE A 14 16.44 -9.81 -3.66
C PHE A 14 17.97 -9.96 -3.58
N ARG A 15 18.50 -9.97 -2.36
CA ARG A 15 19.94 -10.08 -2.07
C ARG A 15 20.35 -11.52 -1.75
N GLY A 16 19.47 -12.30 -1.16
CA GLY A 16 19.73 -13.69 -0.81
C GLY A 16 18.63 -14.27 0.07
N ALA A 17 18.69 -15.58 0.30
CA ALA A 17 17.83 -16.25 1.26
C ALA A 17 18.64 -17.22 2.12
N SER A 18 18.17 -17.45 3.34
CA SER A 18 18.70 -18.46 4.24
C SER A 18 17.55 -19.35 4.70
N TRP A 19 17.79 -20.65 4.73
CA TRP A 19 16.87 -21.62 5.33
C TRP A 19 17.54 -22.20 6.57
N ARG A 20 16.97 -21.95 7.75
CA ARG A 20 17.44 -22.54 9.01
C ARG A 20 16.26 -22.84 9.93
N ASP A 21 16.30 -23.99 10.59
CA ASP A 21 15.32 -24.42 11.59
C ASP A 21 13.86 -24.34 11.11
N GLY A 22 13.62 -24.71 9.84
CA GLY A 22 12.30 -24.64 9.22
C GLY A 22 11.81 -23.23 8.89
N ARG A 23 12.67 -22.21 9.02
CA ARG A 23 12.35 -20.80 8.71
C ARG A 23 13.07 -20.37 7.44
N LEU A 24 12.30 -19.87 6.48
CA LEU A 24 12.82 -19.16 5.33
C LEU A 24 13.02 -17.69 5.70
N LEU A 25 14.26 -17.20 5.58
CA LEU A 25 14.59 -15.79 5.70
C LEU A 25 14.98 -15.25 4.33
N MET A 26 14.38 -14.15 3.92
CA MET A 26 14.73 -13.43 2.69
C MET A 26 15.42 -12.11 3.04
N LEU A 27 16.56 -11.85 2.39
CA LEU A 27 17.24 -10.57 2.45
C LEU A 27 16.86 -9.75 1.20
N ILE A 28 16.32 -8.57 1.43
CA ILE A 28 15.90 -7.61 0.41
C ILE A 28 16.46 -6.22 0.75
N ASP A 29 16.43 -5.32 -0.23
CA ASP A 29 16.79 -3.91 0.01
C ASP A 29 15.86 -3.25 1.04
N TYR A 30 16.47 -2.46 1.93
CA TYR A 30 15.74 -1.71 2.96
C TYR A 30 15.15 -0.41 2.40
N ALA A 31 13.90 -0.13 2.76
CA ALA A 31 13.18 1.07 2.37
C ALA A 31 12.84 1.90 3.62
N GLY A 32 13.57 3.00 3.82
CA GLY A 32 13.54 3.79 5.07
C GLY A 32 12.20 4.43 5.42
N ARG A 33 11.29 4.63 4.46
CA ARG A 33 9.95 5.18 4.74
C ARG A 33 8.89 4.12 5.02
N GLY A 34 9.22 2.84 4.91
CA GLY A 34 8.29 1.73 5.05
C GLY A 34 7.42 1.54 3.79
N THR A 35 6.16 1.18 3.98
CA THR A 35 5.23 0.92 2.86
C THR A 35 4.59 2.22 2.34
N LEU A 36 4.01 2.18 1.15
CA LEU A 36 3.20 3.28 0.62
C LEU A 36 2.00 3.54 1.54
N ALA A 37 1.41 2.50 2.14
CA ALA A 37 0.36 2.65 3.15
C ALA A 37 0.84 3.50 4.35
N ASP A 38 2.05 3.24 4.85
CA ASP A 38 2.66 4.03 5.93
C ASP A 38 2.89 5.48 5.54
N VAL A 39 3.40 5.71 4.32
CA VAL A 39 3.68 7.05 3.80
C VAL A 39 2.39 7.85 3.64
N LEU A 40 1.34 7.25 3.06
CA LEU A 40 0.04 7.91 2.88
C LEU A 40 -0.58 8.27 4.23
N ARG A 41 -0.64 7.30 5.16
CA ARG A 41 -1.16 7.49 6.52
C ARG A 41 -0.41 8.58 7.29
N ARG A 42 0.93 8.54 7.31
CA ARG A 42 1.76 9.55 8.00
C ARG A 42 1.63 10.93 7.38
N SER A 43 1.41 11.01 6.07
CA SER A 43 1.30 12.30 5.39
C SER A 43 0.01 13.06 5.73
N LYS A 44 -1.05 12.38 6.19
CA LYS A 44 -2.37 13.00 6.47
C LYS A 44 -2.84 13.93 5.34
N GLY A 45 -2.64 13.50 4.08
CA GLY A 45 -3.02 14.26 2.90
C GLY A 45 -2.12 15.45 2.51
N THR A 46 -1.02 15.69 3.23
CA THR A 46 -0.08 16.78 2.91
C THR A 46 0.83 16.49 1.71
N LEU A 47 1.01 15.21 1.37
CA LEU A 47 1.91 14.79 0.29
C LEU A 47 1.36 15.24 -1.08
N ARG A 48 2.16 16.03 -1.80
CA ARG A 48 1.76 16.65 -3.07
C ARG A 48 1.98 15.71 -4.26
N TRP A 49 1.15 15.88 -5.30
CA TRP A 49 1.30 15.18 -6.57
C TRP A 49 2.57 15.59 -7.31
N LYS A 50 2.80 16.89 -7.46
CA LYS A 50 4.05 17.42 -8.01
C LYS A 50 5.11 17.54 -6.90
N PRO A 51 6.31 16.95 -7.04
CA PRO A 51 6.68 15.85 -7.95
C PRO A 51 6.45 14.44 -7.35
N VAL A 52 6.15 14.36 -6.04
CA VAL A 52 6.33 13.12 -5.27
C VAL A 52 5.33 12.03 -5.65
N LYS A 53 4.01 12.24 -5.48
CA LYS A 53 3.03 11.16 -5.79
C LYS A 53 3.05 10.77 -7.26
N LEU A 54 3.29 11.72 -8.18
CA LEU A 54 3.41 11.41 -9.60
C LEU A 54 4.59 10.48 -9.89
N ASN A 55 5.77 10.76 -9.33
CA ASN A 55 6.95 9.91 -9.52
C ASN A 55 6.76 8.52 -8.88
N MET A 56 6.10 8.43 -7.72
CA MET A 56 5.75 7.15 -7.11
C MET A 56 4.77 6.36 -8.00
N ALA A 57 3.69 6.99 -8.48
CA ALA A 57 2.72 6.36 -9.38
C ALA A 57 3.38 5.84 -10.67
N LEU A 58 4.24 6.67 -11.27
CA LEU A 58 5.00 6.29 -12.46
C LEU A 58 5.99 5.15 -12.18
N GLY A 59 6.65 5.17 -11.02
CA GLY A 59 7.56 4.11 -10.60
C GLY A 59 6.85 2.76 -10.44
N ILE A 60 5.68 2.75 -9.79
CA ILE A 60 4.85 1.55 -9.67
C ILE A 60 4.45 1.04 -11.05
N ALA A 61 3.95 1.92 -11.93
CA ALA A 61 3.55 1.53 -13.28
C ALA A 61 4.71 0.95 -14.11
N LYS A 62 5.92 1.53 -14.01
CA LYS A 62 7.14 1.02 -14.65
C LYS A 62 7.55 -0.34 -14.10
N GLY A 63 7.51 -0.51 -12.77
CA GLY A 63 7.79 -1.79 -12.13
C GLY A 63 6.83 -2.90 -12.57
N MET A 64 5.54 -2.60 -12.63
CA MET A 64 4.53 -3.54 -13.12
C MET A 64 4.68 -3.85 -14.62
N ALA A 65 4.97 -2.84 -15.45
CA ALA A 65 5.26 -3.04 -16.87
C ALA A 65 6.43 -4.02 -17.06
N PHE A 66 7.50 -3.85 -16.26
CA PHE A 66 8.63 -4.77 -16.26
C PHE A 66 8.22 -6.20 -15.86
N LEU A 67 7.47 -6.37 -14.77
CA LEU A 67 7.00 -7.69 -14.32
C LEU A 67 6.16 -8.38 -15.40
N HIS A 68 5.22 -7.67 -16.02
CA HIS A 68 4.35 -8.22 -17.07
C HIS A 68 5.09 -8.57 -18.36
N GLN A 69 6.25 -7.96 -18.62
CA GLN A 69 7.10 -8.29 -19.77
C GLN A 69 8.17 -9.34 -19.44
N THR A 70 8.36 -9.66 -18.15
CA THR A 70 9.39 -10.60 -17.70
C THR A 70 9.01 -12.04 -18.05
N ARG A 71 9.97 -12.77 -18.60
CA ARG A 71 9.92 -14.22 -18.79
C ARG A 71 10.59 -14.92 -17.61
N TYR A 72 9.95 -15.94 -17.05
CA TYR A 72 10.50 -16.73 -15.95
C TYR A 72 10.34 -18.23 -16.21
N TYR A 73 11.17 -19.03 -15.58
CA TYR A 73 11.03 -20.48 -15.61
C TYR A 73 10.14 -20.94 -14.46
N ASP A 74 9.02 -21.57 -14.80
CA ASP A 74 8.09 -22.14 -13.85
C ASP A 74 8.48 -23.62 -13.62
N MET A 75 8.87 -23.93 -12.38
CA MET A 75 9.33 -25.27 -12.01
C MET A 75 8.19 -26.29 -12.01
N TRP A 76 6.95 -25.86 -11.71
CA TRP A 76 5.79 -26.75 -11.62
C TRP A 76 5.37 -27.28 -12.99
N THR A 77 5.34 -26.37 -13.97
CA THR A 77 5.01 -26.67 -15.38
C THR A 77 6.23 -27.06 -16.20
N SER A 78 7.44 -27.01 -15.61
CA SER A 78 8.72 -27.28 -16.27
C SER A 78 8.93 -26.49 -17.57
N SER A 79 8.41 -25.27 -17.65
CA SER A 79 8.37 -24.48 -18.88
C SER A 79 8.62 -22.99 -18.62
N TYR A 80 9.03 -22.27 -19.65
CA TYR A 80 9.16 -20.82 -19.57
C TYR A 80 7.80 -20.15 -19.74
N GLN A 81 7.39 -19.44 -18.70
CA GLN A 81 6.22 -18.58 -18.72
C GLN A 81 6.63 -17.15 -19.06
N ARG A 82 5.70 -16.41 -19.67
CA ARG A 82 5.80 -14.96 -19.84
C ARG A 82 4.82 -14.31 -18.88
N CYS A 83 5.11 -13.07 -18.51
CA CYS A 83 4.29 -12.25 -17.63
C CYS A 83 4.27 -12.75 -16.18
N VAL A 84 4.96 -12.01 -15.32
CA VAL A 84 4.85 -12.16 -13.87
C VAL A 84 3.64 -11.34 -13.41
N VAL A 85 2.53 -12.02 -13.15
CA VAL A 85 1.33 -11.39 -12.55
C VAL A 85 1.55 -11.24 -11.05
N HIS A 86 1.33 -10.05 -10.49
CA HIS A 86 1.58 -9.79 -9.07
C HIS A 86 0.49 -10.37 -8.17
N ARG A 87 -0.79 -10.19 -8.50
CA ARG A 87 -2.00 -10.71 -7.80
C ARG A 87 -2.30 -10.13 -6.42
N ASP A 88 -1.40 -9.35 -5.83
CA ASP A 88 -1.60 -8.68 -4.53
C ASP A 88 -1.00 -7.28 -4.55
N LEU A 89 -1.21 -6.53 -5.63
CA LEU A 89 -0.72 -5.17 -5.70
C LEU A 89 -1.56 -4.26 -4.81
N LYS A 90 -0.97 -3.77 -3.72
CA LYS A 90 -1.63 -2.87 -2.75
C LYS A 90 -0.59 -1.95 -2.09
N PRO A 91 -1.01 -0.86 -1.43
CA PRO A 91 -0.07 0.08 -0.80
C PRO A 91 0.87 -0.56 0.23
N GLN A 92 0.50 -1.68 0.84
CA GLN A 92 1.33 -2.44 1.78
C GLN A 92 2.47 -3.19 1.08
N ASN A 93 2.29 -3.58 -0.18
CA ASN A 93 3.26 -4.35 -0.97
C ASN A 93 4.12 -3.43 -1.88
N ILE A 94 4.11 -2.12 -1.60
CA ILE A 94 4.92 -1.12 -2.28
C ILE A 94 5.79 -0.45 -1.23
N LEU A 95 7.09 -0.69 -1.29
CA LEU A 95 8.07 -0.08 -0.39
C LEU A 95 8.49 1.30 -0.89
N VAL A 96 8.78 2.22 0.03
CA VAL A 96 9.18 3.59 -0.27
C VAL A 96 10.52 3.89 0.40
N THR A 97 11.51 4.23 -0.41
CA THR A 97 12.86 4.63 0.04
C THR A 97 12.87 6.06 0.59
N ASP A 98 13.98 6.47 1.21
CA ASP A 98 14.12 7.82 1.78
C ASP A 98 13.98 8.94 0.74
N SER A 99 14.35 8.66 -0.51
CA SER A 99 14.23 9.55 -1.66
C SER A 99 12.84 9.53 -2.33
N TYR A 100 11.83 8.89 -1.71
CA TYR A 100 10.50 8.67 -2.27
C TYR A 100 10.50 7.86 -3.57
N HIS A 101 11.54 7.08 -3.82
CA HIS A 101 11.55 6.07 -4.87
C HIS A 101 10.83 4.80 -4.39
N VAL A 102 10.01 4.20 -5.25
CA VAL A 102 9.14 3.05 -4.93
C VAL A 102 9.74 1.73 -5.41
N GLN A 103 9.52 0.66 -4.66
CA GLN A 103 9.93 -0.70 -5.00
C GLN A 103 8.79 -1.67 -4.70
N ILE A 104 8.34 -2.42 -5.71
CA ILE A 104 7.28 -3.42 -5.58
C ILE A 104 7.84 -4.69 -4.92
N THR A 105 7.13 -5.23 -3.93
CA THR A 105 7.48 -6.47 -3.21
C THR A 105 6.32 -7.47 -3.25
N ASP A 106 6.54 -8.68 -2.75
CA ASP A 106 5.51 -9.71 -2.52
C ASP A 106 4.72 -10.09 -3.78
N PHE A 107 5.40 -10.03 -4.93
CA PHE A 107 4.89 -10.50 -6.21
C PHE A 107 5.10 -12.01 -6.35
N GLY A 108 4.16 -12.69 -7.00
CA GLY A 108 4.26 -14.13 -7.25
C GLY A 108 3.78 -15.02 -6.10
N GLU A 109 3.22 -14.44 -5.03
CA GLU A 109 2.42 -15.18 -4.05
C GLU A 109 1.11 -15.63 -4.74
N ALA A 110 0.93 -16.93 -4.91
CA ALA A 110 -0.36 -17.48 -5.30
C ALA A 110 -1.30 -17.37 -4.10
N ARG A 111 -2.27 -16.46 -4.13
CA ARG A 111 -3.43 -16.60 -3.25
C ARG A 111 -4.21 -17.83 -3.71
N THR A 112 -4.19 -18.90 -2.93
CA THR A 112 -5.38 -19.74 -2.85
C THR A 112 -6.48 -18.79 -2.36
N VAL A 113 -7.49 -18.58 -3.20
CA VAL A 113 -8.72 -17.93 -2.76
C VAL A 113 -9.43 -18.97 -1.89
N ASP A 114 -8.89 -19.22 -0.70
CA ASP A 114 -9.57 -20.03 0.29
C ASP A 114 -10.81 -19.24 0.70
N HIS A 115 -11.96 -19.72 0.23
CA HIS A 115 -13.28 -19.25 0.62
C HIS A 115 -13.52 -19.34 2.14
N GLU A 116 -12.59 -19.93 2.89
CA GLU A 116 -12.67 -20.18 4.33
C GLU A 116 -11.79 -19.24 5.18
N ASN A 117 -10.99 -18.34 4.60
CA ASN A 117 -10.22 -17.36 5.39
C ASN A 117 -11.11 -16.19 5.86
N THR A 118 -11.95 -16.48 6.85
CA THR A 118 -12.99 -15.60 7.41
C THR A 118 -12.48 -14.36 8.14
N MET A 119 -11.17 -14.06 8.19
CA MET A 119 -10.63 -13.01 9.09
C MET A 119 -9.37 -12.26 8.62
N THR A 120 -8.83 -12.47 7.42
CA THR A 120 -7.57 -11.81 7.02
C THR A 120 -7.80 -10.44 6.38
N GLN A 121 -7.66 -9.42 7.22
CA GLN A 121 -7.54 -7.98 6.91
C GLN A 121 -8.68 -7.37 6.10
N VAL A 122 -9.70 -6.90 6.83
CA VAL A 122 -10.63 -5.86 6.40
C VAL A 122 -9.93 -4.85 5.48
N GLY A 123 -10.43 -4.69 4.24
CA GLY A 123 -9.92 -3.72 3.25
C GLY A 123 -8.95 -4.28 2.21
N THR A 124 -8.41 -5.50 2.38
CA THR A 124 -7.50 -6.10 1.38
C THR A 124 -8.23 -6.52 0.10
N GLN A 125 -9.49 -6.94 0.22
CA GLN A 125 -10.31 -7.39 -0.92
C GLN A 125 -10.61 -6.27 -1.92
N LEU A 126 -10.56 -4.99 -1.50
CA LEU A 126 -10.82 -3.84 -2.37
C LEU A 126 -9.79 -3.71 -3.50
N PHE A 127 -8.56 -4.21 -3.28
CA PHE A 127 -7.50 -4.18 -4.28
C PHE A 127 -7.56 -5.38 -5.22
N VAL A 128 -8.39 -6.39 -4.92
CA VAL A 128 -8.52 -7.61 -5.74
C VAL A 128 -9.55 -7.37 -6.82
N ALA A 129 -9.20 -7.67 -8.07
CA ALA A 129 -10.09 -7.46 -9.20
C ALA A 129 -11.35 -8.35 -9.11
N PRO A 130 -12.53 -7.88 -9.57
CA PRO A 130 -13.79 -8.61 -9.46
C PRO A 130 -13.74 -10.03 -10.05
N GLU A 131 -13.11 -10.20 -11.20
CA GLU A 131 -12.94 -11.50 -11.84
C GLU A 131 -12.10 -12.47 -11.01
N VAL A 132 -11.15 -11.96 -10.22
CA VAL A 132 -10.33 -12.78 -9.30
C VAL A 132 -11.16 -13.18 -8.08
N VAL A 133 -11.96 -12.28 -7.53
CA VAL A 133 -12.87 -12.59 -6.40
C VAL A 133 -13.91 -13.64 -6.79
N ARG A 134 -14.41 -13.58 -8.03
CA ARG A 134 -15.38 -14.57 -8.57
C ARG A 134 -14.75 -15.92 -8.93
N GLY A 135 -13.42 -16.07 -8.83
CA GLY A 135 -12.72 -17.30 -9.23
C GLY A 135 -12.76 -17.55 -10.73
N GLU A 136 -12.95 -16.52 -11.55
CA GLU A 136 -12.99 -16.62 -13.00
C GLU A 136 -11.58 -16.68 -13.60
N ARG A 137 -11.48 -16.93 -14.90
CA ARG A 137 -10.21 -16.78 -15.62
C ARG A 137 -9.80 -15.31 -15.61
N TYR A 138 -8.64 -15.04 -15.05
CA TYR A 138 -8.05 -13.71 -15.01
C TYR A 138 -6.72 -13.66 -15.77
N SER A 139 -6.31 -12.45 -16.15
CA SER A 139 -5.04 -12.16 -16.80
C SER A 139 -4.26 -11.12 -15.99
N GLU A 140 -3.15 -10.62 -16.53
CA GLU A 140 -2.36 -9.55 -15.93
C GLU A 140 -3.15 -8.24 -15.73
N LYS A 141 -4.31 -8.11 -16.38
CA LYS A 141 -5.26 -7.00 -16.21
C LYS A 141 -5.88 -6.93 -14.82
N CYS A 142 -5.79 -7.98 -14.00
CA CYS A 142 -6.20 -7.90 -12.60
C CYS A 142 -5.28 -6.93 -11.81
N ASP A 143 -3.98 -6.91 -12.12
CA ASP A 143 -3.04 -5.97 -11.49
C ASP A 143 -3.30 -4.52 -11.91
N VAL A 144 -3.87 -4.30 -13.10
CA VAL A 144 -4.26 -2.98 -13.60
C VAL A 144 -5.44 -2.43 -12.78
N TYR A 145 -6.40 -3.29 -12.44
CA TYR A 145 -7.47 -2.94 -11.50
C TYR A 145 -6.89 -2.57 -10.13
N SER A 146 -6.01 -3.42 -9.58
CA SER A 146 -5.35 -3.16 -8.30
C SER A 146 -4.60 -1.83 -8.28
N PHE A 147 -3.92 -1.50 -9.39
CA PHE A 147 -3.24 -0.22 -9.57
C PHE A 147 -4.20 0.98 -9.58
N ALA A 148 -5.40 0.84 -10.15
CA ALA A 148 -6.42 1.89 -10.11
C ALA A 148 -6.81 2.24 -8.66
N VAL A 149 -7.00 1.21 -7.83
CA VAL A 149 -7.34 1.38 -6.41
C VAL A 149 -6.16 1.97 -5.63
N VAL A 150 -4.91 1.61 -5.96
CA VAL A 150 -3.71 2.27 -5.43
C VAL A 150 -3.67 3.77 -5.80
N LEU A 151 -3.97 4.13 -7.05
CA LEU A 151 -4.03 5.52 -7.47
C LEU A 151 -5.15 6.29 -6.75
N LEU A 152 -6.30 5.67 -6.52
CA LEU A 152 -7.37 6.24 -5.73
C LEU A 152 -6.93 6.49 -4.28
N ALA A 153 -6.27 5.52 -3.65
CA ALA A 153 -5.69 5.68 -2.31
C ALA A 153 -4.64 6.81 -2.26
N MET A 154 -3.90 7.03 -3.35
CA MET A 154 -2.97 8.15 -3.47
C MET A 154 -3.65 9.50 -3.70
N LEU A 155 -4.84 9.54 -4.30
CA LEU A 155 -5.62 10.76 -4.52
C LEU A 155 -6.23 11.29 -3.22
N GLU A 156 -6.81 10.39 -2.45
CA GLU A 156 -7.60 10.73 -1.27
C GLU A 156 -6.73 11.28 -0.13
N LEU A 157 -7.26 12.27 0.60
CA LEU A 157 -6.60 12.80 1.80
C LEU A 157 -6.87 11.92 3.05
N ARG A 158 -7.75 10.92 2.91
CA ARG A 158 -8.21 10.05 3.99
C ARG A 158 -7.27 8.87 4.22
N PRO A 159 -7.23 8.34 5.45
CA PRO A 159 -6.34 7.23 5.81
C PRO A 159 -6.76 5.87 5.23
N ASP A 160 -8.06 5.66 4.95
CA ASP A 160 -8.60 4.38 4.50
C ASP A 160 -9.41 4.54 3.20
N VAL A 161 -9.06 3.73 2.19
CA VAL A 161 -9.79 3.72 0.91
C VAL A 161 -11.17 3.09 1.07
N LEU A 162 -11.36 2.19 2.06
CA LEU A 162 -12.64 1.57 2.33
C LEU A 162 -13.73 2.62 2.61
N ASP A 163 -13.38 3.70 3.33
CA ASP A 163 -14.32 4.76 3.66
C ASP A 163 -14.82 5.49 2.40
N VAL A 164 -13.98 5.58 1.36
CA VAL A 164 -14.32 6.20 0.07
C VAL A 164 -15.39 5.39 -0.65
N PHE A 165 -15.25 4.08 -0.64
CA PHE A 165 -16.24 3.17 -1.19
C PHE A 165 -17.52 3.17 -0.35
N ALA A 166 -17.40 3.01 0.96
CA ALA A 166 -18.55 2.93 1.88
C ALA A 166 -19.44 4.18 1.82
N GLU A 167 -18.85 5.37 1.82
CA GLU A 167 -19.59 6.63 1.69
C GLU A 167 -20.21 6.85 0.32
N SER A 168 -19.75 6.10 -0.70
CA SER A 168 -20.25 6.20 -2.06
C SER A 168 -21.30 5.14 -2.38
N LEU A 169 -21.49 4.14 -1.52
CA LEU A 169 -22.50 3.09 -1.71
C LEU A 169 -23.92 3.67 -1.86
N PRO A 170 -24.82 3.07 -2.66
CA PRO A 170 -26.23 3.45 -2.68
C PRO A 170 -26.88 3.40 -1.29
N GLU A 171 -27.91 4.24 -1.06
CA GLU A 171 -28.60 4.30 0.25
C GLU A 171 -29.23 2.97 0.66
N VAL A 172 -29.72 2.19 -0.31
CA VAL A 172 -30.30 0.86 -0.09
C VAL A 172 -29.28 -0.10 0.53
N GLU A 173 -28.03 -0.09 0.09
CA GLU A 173 -26.99 -0.96 0.63
C GLU A 173 -26.45 -0.47 1.98
N ARG A 174 -26.43 0.84 2.22
CA ARG A 174 -26.02 1.40 3.52
C ARG A 174 -27.02 1.11 4.63
N SER A 175 -28.31 1.07 4.32
CA SER A 175 -29.35 0.76 5.31
C SER A 175 -29.32 -0.72 5.71
N GLU A 176 -29.13 -1.63 4.75
CA GLU A 176 -28.97 -3.08 5.01
C GLU A 176 -27.74 -3.39 5.90
N THR A 177 -26.70 -2.56 5.82
CA THR A 177 -25.41 -2.77 6.49
C THR A 177 -25.24 -1.94 7.76
N GLY A 178 -26.19 -1.07 8.09
CA GLY A 178 -26.14 -0.19 9.26
C GLY A 178 -25.03 0.87 9.21
N ILE A 179 -24.57 1.24 8.01
CA ILE A 179 -23.51 2.24 7.79
C ILE A 179 -24.07 3.65 7.98
N THR A 180 -23.68 4.34 9.06
CA THR A 180 -23.95 5.77 9.27
C THR A 180 -22.67 6.59 9.14
N LYS A 181 -22.78 7.86 8.71
CA LYS A 181 -21.62 8.77 8.57
C LYS A 181 -20.86 8.98 9.89
N GLU A 182 -21.52 8.78 11.03
CA GLU A 182 -20.92 8.87 12.37
C GLU A 182 -20.09 7.64 12.73
N ARG A 183 -20.46 6.44 12.24
CA ARG A 183 -19.76 5.17 12.52
C ARG A 183 -18.51 4.93 11.67
N LEU A 184 -18.36 5.65 10.56
CA LEU A 184 -17.17 5.57 9.70
C LEU A 184 -16.02 6.49 10.16
N LYS A 185 -16.30 7.48 11.00
CA LYS A 185 -15.23 8.30 11.58
C LYS A 185 -14.50 7.45 12.62
N GLU A 186 -13.18 7.25 12.44
CA GLU A 186 -12.35 6.79 13.55
C GLU A 186 -12.60 7.72 14.73
N PRO A 187 -12.81 7.19 15.95
CA PRO A 187 -13.10 8.05 17.07
C PRO A 187 -11.82 8.85 17.40
N GLU A 188 -11.79 10.11 16.98
CA GLU A 188 -10.72 11.05 17.32
C GLU A 188 -10.72 11.21 18.84
N GLY A 189 -9.70 10.63 19.50
CA GLY A 189 -9.48 10.81 20.92
C GLY A 189 -10.21 9.82 21.85
N VAL A 190 -10.42 8.55 21.45
CA VAL A 190 -10.62 7.52 22.48
C VAL A 190 -9.35 7.44 23.29
N GLU A 191 -9.35 8.05 24.47
CA GLU A 191 -8.40 7.68 25.52
C GLU A 191 -8.52 6.17 25.69
N VAL A 192 -7.49 5.47 25.20
CA VAL A 192 -7.27 4.07 25.52
C VAL A 192 -7.19 4.03 27.03
N THR A 193 -8.32 3.73 27.69
CA THR A 193 -8.38 3.62 29.13
C THR A 193 -7.28 2.65 29.54
N ASP A 194 -6.66 2.86 30.70
CA ASP A 194 -5.50 2.05 31.11
C ASP A 194 -5.79 0.53 31.12
N ALA A 195 -7.08 0.14 31.18
CA ALA A 195 -7.58 -1.21 30.98
C ALA A 195 -7.29 -1.83 29.59
N CYS A 196 -7.24 -1.03 28.52
CA CYS A 196 -7.00 -1.50 27.15
C CYS A 196 -5.49 -1.64 26.83
N LYS A 197 -4.61 -0.94 27.59
CA LYS A 197 -3.15 -1.15 27.55
C LYS A 197 -2.73 -2.47 28.21
N THR A 198 -3.53 -2.98 29.14
CA THR A 198 -3.33 -4.25 29.85
C THR A 198 -4.14 -5.42 29.26
N CYS A 199 -4.89 -5.20 28.17
CA CYS A 199 -5.73 -6.21 27.56
C CYS A 199 -4.89 -7.36 26.94
N PRO A 200 -5.12 -8.63 27.34
CA PRO A 200 -4.38 -9.79 26.82
C PRO A 200 -4.46 -9.96 25.30
N LEU A 201 -5.47 -9.36 24.66
CA LEU A 201 -5.68 -9.41 23.21
C LEU A 201 -4.82 -8.41 22.42
N ASN A 202 -4.14 -7.47 23.08
CA ASN A 202 -3.35 -6.42 22.44
C ASN A 202 -1.83 -6.71 22.41
N LYS A 203 -1.37 -7.70 23.18
CA LYS A 203 0.01 -8.21 23.09
C LYS A 203 0.00 -9.62 22.53
N ALA A 204 0.78 -9.82 21.48
CA ALA A 204 0.96 -11.10 20.81
C ALA A 204 1.17 -12.25 21.82
N ASN A 205 0.35 -13.29 21.68
CA ASN A 205 0.57 -14.68 22.08
C ASN A 205 1.38 -14.93 23.37
N GLN A 206 0.70 -14.90 24.52
CA GLN A 206 0.75 -15.99 25.52
C GLN A 206 -0.27 -15.72 26.65
N PRO A 207 -1.08 -16.72 27.06
CA PRO A 207 -1.93 -16.59 28.24
C PRO A 207 -1.07 -16.51 29.51
N PRO A 208 -1.56 -15.89 30.60
CA PRO A 208 -0.86 -15.88 31.89
C PRO A 208 -0.55 -17.32 32.33
N PRO A 209 0.58 -17.55 33.03
CA PRO A 209 1.01 -18.89 33.42
C PRO A 209 -0.08 -19.58 34.25
N GLY A 210 -0.56 -20.73 33.76
CA GLY A 210 -1.60 -21.53 34.41
C GLY A 210 -2.99 -21.48 33.75
N VAL A 211 -3.22 -20.66 32.72
CA VAL A 211 -4.51 -20.58 32.01
C VAL A 211 -4.38 -21.15 30.59
N SER A 212 -5.23 -22.09 30.22
CA SER A 212 -5.22 -22.64 28.86
C SER A 212 -5.78 -21.62 27.85
N LEU A 213 -5.35 -21.71 26.59
CA LEU A 213 -5.82 -20.83 25.52
C LEU A 213 -7.37 -20.83 25.41
N ALA A 214 -7.99 -22.00 25.62
CA ALA A 214 -9.43 -22.19 25.61
C ALA A 214 -10.14 -21.48 26.77
N GLN A 215 -9.54 -21.45 27.96
CA GLN A 215 -10.09 -20.75 29.14
C GLN A 215 -10.00 -19.23 28.99
N ALA A 216 -8.90 -18.72 28.40
CA ALA A 216 -8.75 -17.30 28.10
C ALA A 216 -9.76 -16.82 27.03
N GLN A 217 -10.05 -17.66 26.03
CA GLN A 217 -11.07 -17.38 25.02
C GLN A 217 -12.49 -17.40 25.57
N ALA A 218 -12.81 -18.33 26.48
CA ALA A 218 -14.14 -18.42 27.12
C ALA A 218 -14.44 -17.24 28.07
N ALA A 219 -13.42 -16.66 28.72
CA ALA A 219 -13.58 -15.47 29.55
C ALA A 219 -13.82 -14.19 28.73
N ALA A 220 -13.24 -14.11 27.52
CA ALA A 220 -13.43 -13.00 26.59
C ALA A 220 -14.83 -12.96 25.93
N SER A 221 -15.61 -14.04 26.06
CA SER A 221 -16.99 -14.16 25.55
C SER A 221 -18.07 -13.85 26.60
N THR A 222 -17.73 -13.21 27.72
CA THR A 222 -18.71 -12.73 28.69
C THR A 222 -19.25 -11.34 28.26
N PRO A 223 -20.58 -11.12 28.29
CA PRO A 223 -21.22 -9.95 27.68
C PRO A 223 -20.97 -8.62 28.42
N GLU A 224 -20.25 -8.61 29.54
CA GLU A 224 -20.07 -7.39 30.36
C GLU A 224 -18.81 -6.58 30.04
N HIS A 225 -17.92 -7.07 29.17
CA HIS A 225 -16.73 -6.31 28.73
C HIS A 225 -16.38 -6.56 27.25
N GLU A 226 -17.30 -6.24 26.33
CA GLU A 226 -16.96 -6.21 24.90
C GLU A 226 -15.98 -5.05 24.59
N CYS A 227 -14.83 -5.40 24.04
CA CYS A 227 -13.78 -4.43 23.70
C CYS A 227 -14.19 -3.56 22.50
N PRO A 228 -14.18 -2.22 22.60
CA PRO A 228 -14.54 -1.33 21.49
C PRO A 228 -13.71 -1.56 20.21
N LEU A 229 -12.47 -2.02 20.34
CA LEU A 229 -11.61 -2.38 19.19
C LEU A 229 -12.09 -3.64 18.46
N ALA A 230 -12.69 -4.60 19.18
CA ALA A 230 -13.24 -5.81 18.58
C ALA A 230 -14.53 -5.48 17.80
N GLN A 231 -15.43 -4.71 18.41
CA GLN A 231 -16.65 -4.21 17.75
C GLN A 231 -16.33 -3.37 16.51
N HIS A 232 -15.33 -2.50 16.58
CA HIS A 232 -14.93 -1.68 15.42
C HIS A 232 -14.29 -2.52 14.29
N LYS A 233 -13.50 -3.55 14.62
CA LYS A 233 -12.96 -4.49 13.61
C LYS A 233 -14.05 -5.31 12.94
N GLU A 234 -14.99 -5.81 13.72
CA GLU A 234 -16.14 -6.58 13.24
C GLU A 234 -17.05 -5.73 12.34
N PHE A 235 -17.35 -4.50 12.76
CA PHE A 235 -18.11 -3.55 11.97
C PHE A 235 -17.42 -3.18 10.66
N LYS A 236 -16.11 -2.86 10.69
CA LYS A 236 -15.34 -2.64 9.47
C LYS A 236 -15.40 -3.87 8.54
N GLY A 237 -15.42 -5.09 9.09
CA GLY A 237 -15.59 -6.34 8.33
C GLY A 237 -16.92 -6.40 7.57
N VAL A 238 -18.02 -6.03 8.21
CA VAL A 238 -19.36 -5.96 7.57
C VAL A 238 -19.36 -4.94 6.44
N VAL A 239 -18.79 -3.75 6.67
CA VAL A 239 -18.68 -2.70 5.65
C VAL A 239 -17.84 -3.17 4.45
N ALA A 240 -16.69 -3.78 4.72
CA ALA A 240 -15.83 -4.31 3.67
C ALA A 240 -16.52 -5.41 2.84
N HIS A 241 -17.30 -6.28 3.47
CA HIS A 241 -18.07 -7.29 2.78
C HIS A 241 -19.12 -6.67 1.84
N ALA A 242 -19.89 -5.71 2.33
CA ALA A 242 -20.91 -5.03 1.53
C ALA A 242 -20.31 -4.28 0.33
N VAL A 243 -19.22 -3.54 0.55
CA VAL A 243 -18.49 -2.87 -0.53
C VAL A 243 -17.99 -3.88 -1.55
N THR A 244 -17.42 -5.00 -1.09
CA THR A 244 -16.89 -6.04 -1.99
C THR A 244 -18.02 -6.66 -2.82
N ARG A 245 -19.18 -6.94 -2.21
CA ARG A 245 -20.37 -7.42 -2.93
C ARG A 245 -20.79 -6.43 -4.02
N ALA A 246 -20.93 -5.15 -3.68
CA ALA A 246 -21.31 -4.11 -4.64
C ALA A 246 -20.32 -4.01 -5.81
N ILE A 247 -19.01 -4.04 -5.51
CA ILE A 247 -17.95 -4.00 -6.53
C ILE A 247 -18.05 -5.17 -7.52
N VAL A 248 -18.35 -6.37 -6.99
CA VAL A 248 -18.27 -7.63 -7.72
C VAL A 248 -19.55 -7.96 -8.48
N TYR A 249 -20.71 -7.68 -7.88
CA TYR A 249 -22.01 -8.09 -8.41
C TYR A 249 -22.83 -6.94 -9.00
N ASP A 250 -22.59 -5.70 -8.55
CA ASP A 250 -23.32 -4.52 -9.02
C ASP A 250 -22.44 -3.58 -9.88
N ASP A 251 -21.24 -4.04 -10.26
CA ASP A 251 -20.21 -3.27 -10.99
C ASP A 251 -19.90 -1.90 -10.35
N PHE A 252 -20.08 -1.80 -9.03
CA PHE A 252 -19.98 -0.53 -8.32
C PHE A 252 -18.56 0.03 -8.35
N ARG A 253 -18.43 1.30 -8.72
CA ARG A 253 -17.19 2.09 -8.59
C ARG A 253 -17.52 3.45 -7.97
N PRO A 254 -16.79 3.89 -6.93
CA PRO A 254 -17.07 5.18 -6.31
C PRO A 254 -16.70 6.32 -7.27
N PRO A 255 -17.50 7.40 -7.33
CA PRO A 255 -17.14 8.58 -8.10
C PRO A 255 -15.88 9.24 -7.51
N ILE A 256 -14.90 9.51 -8.35
CA ILE A 256 -13.65 10.18 -7.96
C ILE A 256 -13.92 11.69 -7.79
N LYS A 257 -14.29 12.09 -6.57
CA LYS A 257 -14.61 13.49 -6.23
C LYS A 257 -13.34 14.28 -5.94
N GLY A 258 -13.34 15.58 -6.25
CA GLY A 258 -12.26 16.49 -5.84
C GLY A 258 -10.90 16.27 -6.51
N CYS A 259 -10.77 15.37 -7.49
CA CYS A 259 -9.54 15.21 -8.27
C CYS A 259 -9.38 16.39 -9.24
N PRO A 260 -8.34 17.23 -9.10
CA PRO A 260 -8.12 18.35 -10.02
C PRO A 260 -7.46 17.91 -11.33
N TYR A 261 -7.07 16.64 -11.45
CA TYR A 261 -6.33 16.10 -12.59
C TYR A 261 -7.24 15.19 -13.41
N GLN A 262 -7.90 15.75 -14.43
CA GLN A 262 -8.82 15.05 -15.30
C GLN A 262 -8.15 13.90 -16.06
N GLY A 263 -6.89 14.06 -16.50
CA GLY A 263 -6.12 12.98 -17.13
C GLY A 263 -5.90 11.80 -16.18
N LEU A 264 -5.64 12.07 -14.90
CA LEU A 264 -5.48 11.04 -13.88
C LEU A 264 -6.81 10.38 -13.54
N LYS A 265 -7.89 11.17 -13.41
CA LYS A 265 -9.24 10.65 -13.20
C LYS A 265 -9.64 9.67 -14.31
N THR A 266 -9.49 10.09 -15.57
CA THR A 266 -9.78 9.23 -16.74
C THR A 266 -8.89 7.98 -16.76
N LEU A 267 -7.63 8.08 -16.34
CA LEU A 267 -6.74 6.91 -16.25
C LEU A 267 -7.25 5.90 -15.21
N ILE A 268 -7.61 6.34 -14.01
CA ILE A 268 -8.18 5.47 -12.96
C ILE A 268 -9.46 4.82 -13.48
N GLU A 269 -10.35 5.63 -14.06
CA GLU A 269 -11.61 5.16 -14.63
C GLU A 269 -11.41 4.08 -15.70
N LYS A 270 -10.39 4.20 -16.55
CA LYS A 270 -10.04 3.19 -17.55
C LYS A 270 -9.41 1.93 -16.97
N CYS A 271 -8.69 2.02 -15.85
CA CYS A 271 -7.97 0.90 -15.27
C CYS A 271 -8.88 -0.09 -14.51
N TRP A 272 -10.07 0.34 -14.07
CA TRP A 272 -10.98 -0.50 -13.27
C TRP A 272 -12.35 -0.76 -13.91
N ILE A 273 -12.48 -0.56 -15.22
CA ILE A 273 -13.70 -0.87 -15.95
C ILE A 273 -14.07 -2.36 -15.85
N PRO A 274 -15.37 -2.69 -15.90
CA PRO A 274 -15.84 -4.07 -15.78
C PRO A 274 -15.25 -5.00 -16.85
N ASP A 275 -15.25 -4.59 -18.12
CA ASP A 275 -14.65 -5.37 -19.19
C ASP A 275 -13.12 -5.40 -19.07
N VAL A 276 -12.58 -6.57 -18.74
CA VAL A 276 -11.14 -6.82 -18.54
C VAL A 276 -10.34 -6.55 -19.81
N ASN A 277 -10.92 -6.74 -21.00
CA ASN A 277 -10.24 -6.57 -22.28
C ASN A 277 -9.94 -5.10 -22.57
N ASP A 278 -10.87 -4.22 -22.21
CA ASP A 278 -10.76 -2.78 -22.44
C ASP A 278 -9.77 -2.10 -21.48
N ARG A 279 -9.39 -2.78 -20.37
CA ARG A 279 -8.40 -2.23 -19.42
C ARG A 279 -7.05 -2.07 -20.13
N PRO A 280 -6.35 -0.93 -19.97
CA PRO A 280 -5.04 -0.73 -20.61
C PRO A 280 -3.98 -1.66 -20.01
N GLY A 281 -2.99 -2.06 -20.80
CA GLY A 281 -1.76 -2.67 -20.26
C GLY A 281 -0.85 -1.61 -19.61
N PHE A 282 0.09 -2.03 -18.74
CA PHE A 282 0.94 -1.09 -18.02
C PHE A 282 1.84 -0.21 -18.92
N ALA A 283 2.16 -0.63 -20.15
CA ALA A 283 2.84 0.23 -21.11
C ALA A 283 2.03 1.51 -21.43
N ALA A 284 0.74 1.36 -21.75
CA ALA A 284 -0.16 2.48 -22.02
C ALA A 284 -0.42 3.31 -20.74
N VAL A 285 -0.44 2.67 -19.56
CA VAL A 285 -0.54 3.37 -18.27
C VAL A 285 0.68 4.28 -18.04
N VAL A 286 1.89 3.77 -18.31
CA VAL A 286 3.14 4.55 -18.20
C VAL A 286 3.10 5.75 -19.15
N GLU A 287 2.68 5.56 -20.41
CA GLU A 287 2.55 6.65 -21.38
C GLU A 287 1.53 7.72 -20.93
N ALA A 288 0.38 7.30 -20.40
CA ALA A 288 -0.64 8.22 -19.90
C ALA A 288 -0.12 9.05 -18.72
N LEU A 289 0.57 8.41 -17.77
CA LEU A 289 1.17 9.06 -16.60
C LEU A 289 2.29 10.03 -16.98
N ASP A 290 3.21 9.60 -17.83
CA ASP A 290 4.39 10.38 -18.21
C ASP A 290 4.07 11.49 -19.23
N GLY A 291 2.97 11.34 -19.98
CA GLY A 291 2.51 12.29 -20.99
C GLY A 291 1.45 13.27 -20.48
N ARG A 292 0.18 12.87 -20.55
CA ARG A 292 -0.95 13.78 -20.27
C ARG A 292 -0.99 14.17 -18.79
N VAL A 293 -0.89 13.20 -17.88
CA VAL A 293 -1.02 13.44 -16.44
C VAL A 293 0.16 14.26 -15.92
N ARG A 294 1.40 13.98 -16.36
CA ARG A 294 2.57 14.78 -15.97
C ARG A 294 2.43 16.24 -16.33
N ARG A 295 1.96 16.56 -17.55
CA ARG A 295 1.70 17.95 -17.97
C ARG A 295 0.67 18.61 -17.07
N GLU A 296 -0.48 17.95 -16.90
CA GLU A 296 -1.56 18.47 -16.06
C GLU A 296 -1.14 18.70 -14.59
N VAL A 297 -0.42 17.77 -13.98
CA VAL A 297 0.13 17.91 -12.62
C VAL A 297 1.19 19.01 -12.56
N SER A 298 1.93 19.23 -13.65
CA SER A 298 2.95 20.28 -13.72
C SER A 298 2.36 21.68 -13.83
N ASP A 299 1.26 21.81 -14.56
CA ASP A 299 0.59 23.09 -14.84
C ASP A 299 -0.42 23.46 -13.74
N TYR A 300 -0.78 22.51 -12.88
CA TYR A 300 -1.73 22.75 -11.79
C TYR A 300 -1.18 23.73 -10.75
N VAL A 301 -1.80 24.91 -10.71
CA VAL A 301 -1.66 25.90 -9.65
C VAL A 301 -2.89 25.82 -8.76
N ARG A 302 -2.70 25.63 -7.45
CA ARG A 302 -3.84 25.63 -6.51
C ARG A 302 -4.50 27.02 -6.53
N PRO A 303 -5.83 27.11 -6.58
CA PRO A 303 -6.50 28.37 -6.29
C PRO A 303 -6.09 28.81 -4.88
N ASN A 304 -5.59 30.04 -4.75
CA ASN A 304 -5.23 30.62 -3.46
C ASN A 304 -6.44 30.49 -2.52
N GLY A 305 -6.26 29.79 -1.39
CA GLY A 305 -7.19 29.92 -0.28
C GLY A 305 -7.29 31.40 0.07
N GLY A 306 -8.51 31.94 0.12
CA GLY A 306 -8.74 33.36 0.33
C GLY A 306 -8.00 33.87 1.56
N SER A 307 -6.98 34.69 1.33
CA SER A 307 -6.45 35.64 2.31
C SER A 307 -6.59 37.02 1.69
N THR A 308 -7.50 37.79 2.29
CA THR A 308 -7.76 39.22 2.15
C THR A 308 -6.70 40.02 1.41
N SER A 309 -7.15 40.72 0.38
CA SER A 309 -6.47 41.82 -0.30
C SER A 309 -5.84 42.79 0.70
N SER A 310 -4.52 42.96 0.64
CA SER A 310 -3.88 44.23 0.95
C SER A 310 -3.25 44.76 -0.32
N HIS A 311 -3.78 45.88 -0.78
CA HIS A 311 -3.14 46.69 -1.81
C HIS A 311 -1.73 47.09 -1.34
N SER A 312 -0.73 46.84 -2.16
CA SER A 312 0.39 47.77 -2.26
C SER A 312 0.82 47.84 -3.72
N THR A 313 0.88 49.07 -4.17
CA THR A 313 1.13 49.55 -5.52
C THR A 313 2.59 49.33 -5.93
N GLY A 314 2.77 48.77 -7.12
CA GLY A 314 3.77 49.15 -8.14
C GLY A 314 5.23 49.38 -7.75
N SER A 315 6.11 48.57 -8.32
CA SER A 315 7.30 49.07 -9.02
C SER A 315 7.92 47.99 -9.89
N THR A 316 7.88 48.26 -11.19
CA THR A 316 8.59 47.56 -12.28
C THR A 316 10.10 47.61 -12.04
N SER A 317 10.79 46.47 -12.13
CA SER A 317 12.15 46.46 -12.69
C SER A 317 12.51 45.07 -13.22
N CYS A 318 12.95 45.09 -14.46
CA CYS A 318 13.54 43.98 -15.19
C CYS A 318 15.01 43.89 -14.75
N PHE A 319 15.49 42.73 -14.31
CA PHE A 319 16.92 42.45 -14.29
C PHE A 319 17.20 40.99 -14.67
N THR A 320 18.28 40.88 -15.42
CA THR A 320 18.82 39.78 -16.20
C THR A 320 19.47 38.67 -15.38
N SER A 321 19.50 37.46 -15.95
CA SER A 321 20.63 36.51 -15.95
C SER A 321 21.50 36.45 -14.69
N GLY A 322 21.36 35.40 -13.89
CA GLY A 322 22.33 35.03 -12.87
C GLY A 322 22.33 33.52 -12.64
N SER A 323 23.38 32.85 -13.12
CA SER A 323 23.75 31.48 -12.79
C SER A 323 23.78 31.27 -11.28
N ILE A 324 23.23 30.17 -10.78
CA ILE A 324 23.42 29.75 -9.39
C ILE A 324 24.46 28.63 -9.38
N ASP A 325 25.61 28.97 -8.80
CA ASP A 325 26.75 28.11 -8.56
C ASP A 325 26.41 26.94 -7.64
N LEU A 326 26.92 25.77 -8.04
CA LEU A 326 26.90 24.53 -7.29
C LEU A 326 27.98 24.58 -6.21
N MET A 327 27.62 24.95 -4.98
CA MET A 327 28.56 24.94 -3.86
C MET A 327 28.75 23.50 -3.36
N MET A 328 29.82 22.84 -3.83
CA MET A 328 30.34 21.62 -3.23
C MET A 328 30.93 21.93 -1.85
N VAL A 329 30.38 21.34 -0.79
CA VAL A 329 31.07 21.21 0.49
C VAL A 329 31.67 19.81 0.55
N ARG A 330 32.98 19.73 0.32
CA ARG A 330 33.82 18.62 0.76
C ARG A 330 34.04 18.81 2.26
N ASP A 331 33.60 17.85 3.07
CA ASP A 331 34.27 17.59 4.33
C ASP A 331 34.78 16.15 4.31
N GLY A 332 36.09 16.03 4.49
CA GLY A 332 36.83 14.80 4.53
C GLY A 332 37.61 14.76 5.82
N SER A 333 37.14 13.98 6.80
CA SER A 333 38.01 13.36 7.79
C SER A 333 37.32 12.19 8.52
N ARG A 334 37.74 10.99 8.11
CA ARG A 334 38.07 9.79 8.88
C ARG A 334 37.17 9.31 10.06
N GLN A 335 36.73 8.06 9.85
CA GLN A 335 36.76 6.91 10.77
C GLN A 335 35.89 6.91 12.04
N GLY A 336 35.00 5.92 12.11
CA GLY A 336 34.44 5.42 13.38
C GLY A 336 33.07 4.79 13.22
N PHE A 337 33.01 3.51 12.85
CA PHE A 337 31.80 2.71 13.03
C PHE A 337 31.53 2.54 14.53
N ARG A 338 30.41 3.09 15.02
CA ARG A 338 29.83 2.71 16.31
C ARG A 338 28.72 1.68 16.08
N VAL A 339 29.01 0.45 16.50
CA VAL A 339 28.03 -0.60 16.74
C VAL A 339 27.27 -0.22 18.01
N ALA A 340 25.94 -0.12 17.93
CA ALA A 340 25.09 -0.10 19.12
C ALA A 340 25.02 -1.53 19.68
N SER A 341 25.59 -1.70 20.86
CA SER A 341 25.69 -2.91 21.65
C SER A 341 24.34 -3.37 22.22
N GLY A 342 24.08 -4.69 22.11
CA GLY A 342 23.04 -5.41 22.84
C GLY A 342 23.25 -6.91 22.67
N ASP A 343 23.97 -7.50 23.63
CA ASP A 343 24.12 -8.94 23.96
C ASP A 343 24.61 -9.93 22.89
N VAL A 344 25.94 -10.09 22.83
CA VAL A 344 26.62 -11.22 22.20
C VAL A 344 26.96 -12.26 23.27
N ALA A 345 26.23 -13.38 23.28
CA ALA A 345 26.71 -14.61 23.89
C ALA A 345 27.88 -15.15 23.05
N ARG A 346 29.07 -15.19 23.66
CA ARG A 346 30.30 -15.73 23.05
C ARG A 346 30.18 -17.24 22.86
N LEU A 347 30.23 -17.71 21.61
CA LEU A 347 30.61 -19.09 21.29
C LEU A 347 32.06 -19.09 20.78
N ARG A 348 32.96 -19.68 21.58
CA ARG A 348 34.35 -19.96 21.20
C ARG A 348 34.36 -21.05 20.13
N ALA A 349 35.17 -20.88 19.08
CA ALA A 349 35.54 -21.95 18.17
C ALA A 349 36.45 -22.97 18.89
N PRO A 350 36.28 -24.29 18.68
CA PRO A 350 37.20 -25.28 19.23
C PRO A 350 38.50 -25.28 18.41
N HIS A 351 39.62 -25.26 19.14
CA HIS A 351 40.95 -25.52 18.64
C HIS A 351 41.02 -26.91 17.99
N GLY A 352 41.75 -26.99 16.88
CA GLY A 352 42.14 -28.27 16.30
C GLY A 352 43.05 -29.05 17.24
N THR A 353 42.94 -30.36 17.14
CA THR A 353 43.95 -31.30 17.61
C THR A 353 44.30 -32.22 16.44
N ASN A 354 45.60 -32.26 16.14
CA ASN A 354 46.28 -33.31 15.41
C ASN A 354 45.89 -34.68 15.97
N THR A 355 45.51 -35.62 15.10
CA THR A 355 46.30 -36.78 14.65
C THR A 355 45.50 -37.55 13.62
#